data_AF-A0A7G4RLL1-F1
#
_entry.id   AF-A0A7G4RLL1-F1
#
_cell.length_a   1.000
_cell.length_b   1.000
_cell.length_c   1.000
_cell.angle_alpha   90.00
_cell.angle_beta   90.00
_cell.angle_gamma   90.00
#
_symmetry.space_group_name_H-M   'P 1'
#
loop_
_entity.id
_entity.type
_entity.pdbx_description
1 polymer ?
#
loop_
_entity_poly.entity_id
_entity_poly.type
_entity_poly.pdbx_seq_one_letter_code
_entity_poly.pdbx_strand_id
1 'polypeptide(L)'
;MNKNNEKRNILIISVTNLLFSGTLCAETPIWTFSAPHPKSVTVSDRGFATVIYTVTNQSRRAKSLVLKPTQGLSASVCNLAGRGSICELKLTINGSLVPPQGIHSGPILCEQNNPNQCYQPSPNNILQVSKNTINTTSLQVSVNEQVLSVTGLSEYGILTGKSVNSGRERSITITNTGAIEAMNVMYTTSPGLPIGTTISPSSCGTIAPSNTCVLTIKPGRMPSATIGDANPKPVRLSILGTNTNTVHSAIHVLAYGSMYQGGYVFAFDDTKGCISPRDCKGSVRGKIVTTKDQASGPFPGGVPWSSNGTSATRNDVSNDFIPGIALNSTSSVGIPSFSALASMFDYNNGGTTYTNLLALMASDFEACAGKSDGACNTRNIVKFYNTYVTNYSQLSSPPFTAMLASTNPYFYAAGLCTQSIAGHNDWYLPAICEMGYDDGSSAISGCGIPPAQPLLQNIQSNLVEAGISEAPSGLYWSSSEDSYDPSGEAWIQGFNSNGSYQNNDIKRSQRSVRCVRVF
;
A
#
# COMPACT_ATOMS: atom_id res chain seq x y z
N MET A 1 -12.41 65.55 -48.82
CA MET A 1 -11.86 64.89 -50.04
C MET A 1 -11.82 63.41 -49.73
N ASN A 2 -12.44 62.43 -50.39
CA ASN A 2 -13.26 62.27 -51.61
C ASN A 2 -14.28 61.17 -51.26
N LYS A 3 -15.61 61.30 -51.47
CA LYS A 3 -16.37 61.20 -52.74
C LYS A 3 -16.07 59.94 -53.57
N ASN A 4 -17.04 58.99 -53.57
CA ASN A 4 -17.66 58.34 -54.74
C ASN A 4 -18.71 57.34 -54.20
N ASN A 5 -20.01 57.65 -54.18
CA ASN A 5 -21.01 57.53 -55.25
C ASN A 5 -20.96 56.23 -56.06
N GLU A 6 -21.94 55.35 -55.86
CA GLU A 6 -22.77 54.86 -56.97
C GLU A 6 -24.19 54.45 -56.55
N LYS A 7 -25.12 54.80 -57.44
CA LYS A 7 -26.59 54.60 -57.48
C LYS A 7 -26.91 53.09 -57.57
N ARG A 8 -28.07 52.48 -57.32
CA ARG A 8 -29.52 52.68 -57.55
C ARG A 8 -30.11 51.31 -57.10
N ASN A 9 -31.23 51.11 -56.40
CA ASN A 9 -32.61 51.21 -56.86
C ASN A 9 -33.51 50.62 -55.76
N ILE A 10 -34.74 51.13 -55.74
CA ILE A 10 -35.86 50.88 -54.84
C ILE A 10 -36.44 49.46 -54.98
N LEU A 11 -36.68 48.78 -53.84
CA LEU A 11 -37.87 47.93 -53.67
C LEU A 11 -38.28 47.91 -52.19
N ILE A 12 -39.45 48.48 -51.89
CA ILE A 12 -40.10 48.48 -50.59
C ILE A 12 -40.85 47.15 -50.45
N ILE A 13 -40.53 46.34 -49.44
CA ILE A 13 -41.43 45.30 -48.91
C ILE A 13 -41.44 45.47 -47.39
N SER A 14 -42.52 46.07 -46.88
CA SER A 14 -42.87 46.03 -45.45
C SER A 14 -43.22 44.60 -45.06
N VAL A 15 -42.45 44.01 -44.14
CA VAL A 15 -42.86 42.80 -43.41
C VAL A 15 -43.05 43.19 -41.95
N THR A 16 -44.32 43.29 -41.57
CA THR A 16 -44.80 43.48 -40.21
C THR A 16 -44.50 42.24 -39.39
N ASN A 17 -43.55 42.31 -38.45
CA ASN A 17 -43.29 41.25 -37.48
C ASN A 17 -44.45 41.17 -36.47
N LEU A 18 -45.38 40.25 -36.71
CA LEU A 18 -46.39 39.82 -35.74
C LEU A 18 -45.71 39.04 -34.60
N LEU A 19 -45.83 39.57 -33.38
CA LEU A 19 -45.53 38.87 -32.14
C LEU A 19 -46.53 37.72 -31.94
N PHE A 20 -46.09 36.47 -32.17
CA PHE A 20 -46.77 35.29 -31.66
C PHE A 20 -46.40 35.08 -30.19
N SER A 21 -47.18 35.67 -29.28
CA SER A 21 -47.23 35.20 -27.89
C SER A 21 -48.05 33.92 -27.86
N GLY A 22 -47.39 32.77 -28.07
CA GLY A 22 -48.00 31.48 -27.81
C GLY A 22 -48.26 31.35 -26.31
N THR A 23 -49.53 31.43 -25.91
CA THR A 23 -49.97 30.91 -24.61
C THR A 23 -49.75 29.40 -24.63
N LEU A 24 -48.67 28.95 -24.00
CA LEU A 24 -48.53 27.56 -23.58
C LEU A 24 -49.62 27.29 -22.53
N CYS A 25 -50.69 26.62 -22.91
CA CYS A 25 -51.58 25.98 -21.93
C CYS A 25 -50.77 24.85 -21.27
N ALA A 26 -50.31 25.08 -20.04
CA ALA A 26 -49.87 23.99 -19.18
C ALA A 26 -51.09 23.08 -18.93
N GLU A 27 -50.99 21.80 -19.31
CA GLU A 27 -52.02 20.82 -18.97
C GLU A 27 -52.27 20.85 -17.46
N THR A 28 -53.54 20.95 -17.07
CA THR A 28 -53.93 21.07 -15.67
C THR A 28 -53.47 19.82 -14.92
N PRO A 29 -52.62 19.94 -13.89
CA PRO A 29 -52.06 18.77 -13.22
C PRO A 29 -53.17 17.92 -12.58
N ILE A 30 -53.05 16.60 -12.74
CA ILE A 30 -54.07 15.64 -12.27
C ILE A 30 -54.08 15.51 -10.74
N TRP A 31 -53.04 15.96 -10.06
CA TRP A 31 -53.04 16.24 -8.62
C TRP A 31 -52.18 17.46 -8.31
N THR A 32 -52.46 18.11 -7.20
CA THR A 32 -51.80 19.35 -6.77
C THR A 32 -51.21 19.21 -5.38
N PHE A 33 -50.17 19.99 -5.09
CA PHE A 33 -49.49 20.04 -3.80
C PHE A 33 -49.82 21.35 -3.07
N SER A 34 -50.13 21.27 -1.77
CA SER A 34 -50.18 22.44 -0.88
C SER A 34 -48.79 23.05 -0.66
N ALA A 35 -48.74 24.19 0.04
CA ALA A 35 -47.49 24.64 0.63
C ALA A 35 -46.99 23.61 1.64
N PRO A 36 -45.69 23.29 1.66
CA PRO A 36 -45.11 22.38 2.64
C PRO A 36 -45.11 22.99 4.03
N HIS A 37 -45.32 22.15 5.05
CA HIS A 37 -45.16 22.55 6.45
C HIS A 37 -44.12 21.67 7.15
N PRO A 38 -42.97 22.24 7.58
CA PRO A 38 -42.48 23.59 7.28
C PRO A 38 -42.01 23.73 5.81
N LYS A 39 -41.97 24.97 5.29
CA LYS A 39 -41.55 25.27 3.90
C LYS A 39 -40.04 25.23 3.68
N SER A 40 -39.29 25.60 4.71
CA SER A 40 -37.83 25.56 4.72
C SER A 40 -37.34 24.74 5.90
N VAL A 41 -36.38 23.87 5.66
CA VAL A 41 -35.78 22.99 6.66
C VAL A 41 -34.28 23.04 6.54
N THR A 42 -33.60 23.13 7.68
CA THR A 42 -32.16 22.97 7.75
C THR A 42 -31.84 21.65 8.45
N VAL A 43 -31.04 20.79 7.81
CA VAL A 43 -30.61 19.50 8.39
C VAL A 43 -29.09 19.44 8.52
N SER A 44 -28.59 18.83 9.60
CA SER A 44 -27.18 18.49 9.77
C SER A 44 -26.86 17.16 9.09
N ASP A 45 -25.57 16.83 8.95
CA ASP A 45 -25.10 15.55 8.36
C ASP A 45 -25.64 14.28 9.05
N ARG A 46 -26.27 14.39 10.23
CA ARG A 46 -26.86 13.26 10.97
C ARG A 46 -28.29 13.52 11.43
N GLY A 47 -28.86 14.66 11.04
CA GLY A 47 -30.20 15.06 11.42
C GLY A 47 -31.26 14.45 10.51
N PHE A 48 -32.41 14.17 11.10
CA PHE A 48 -33.63 13.89 10.34
C PHE A 48 -34.60 15.05 10.49
N ALA A 49 -35.36 15.31 9.45
CA ALA A 49 -36.47 16.25 9.51
C ALA A 49 -37.68 15.67 8.80
N THR A 50 -38.86 16.13 9.20
CA THR A 50 -40.12 15.74 8.59
C THR A 50 -40.77 16.97 7.97
N VAL A 51 -41.28 16.82 6.75
CA VAL A 51 -42.10 17.83 6.06
C VAL A 51 -43.40 17.18 5.63
N ILE A 52 -44.51 17.88 5.79
CA ILE A 52 -45.82 17.40 5.35
C ILE A 52 -46.31 18.24 4.17
N TYR A 53 -46.81 17.56 3.14
CA TYR A 53 -47.61 18.12 2.06
C TYR A 53 -49.03 17.57 2.13
N THR A 54 -50.02 18.40 1.82
CA THR A 54 -51.34 17.92 1.44
C THR A 54 -51.38 17.79 -0.08
N VAL A 55 -51.63 16.58 -0.58
CA VAL A 55 -51.78 16.29 -2.01
C VAL A 55 -53.26 16.13 -2.32
N THR A 56 -53.77 16.82 -3.33
CA THR A 56 -55.19 16.81 -3.71
C THR A 56 -55.38 16.25 -5.11
N ASN A 57 -56.30 15.30 -5.28
CA ASN A 57 -56.63 14.74 -6.57
C ASN A 57 -57.58 15.64 -7.37
N GLN A 58 -57.22 15.96 -8.61
CA GLN A 58 -58.05 16.73 -9.55
C GLN A 58 -58.79 15.83 -10.56
N SER A 59 -58.40 14.56 -10.65
CA SER A 59 -59.03 13.54 -11.49
C SER A 59 -60.20 12.86 -10.78
N ARG A 60 -61.15 12.37 -11.58
CA ARG A 60 -62.26 11.53 -11.08
C ARG A 60 -61.81 10.12 -10.68
N ARG A 61 -60.68 9.64 -11.21
CA ARG A 61 -60.09 8.33 -10.92
C ARG A 61 -59.16 8.37 -9.72
N ALA A 62 -59.06 7.24 -9.02
CA ALA A 62 -58.10 7.01 -7.97
C ALA A 62 -56.66 7.05 -8.48
N LYS A 63 -55.73 7.40 -7.59
CA LYS A 63 -54.30 7.59 -7.83
C LYS A 63 -53.50 7.02 -6.68
N SER A 64 -52.48 6.21 -6.99
CA SER A 64 -51.48 5.74 -6.02
C SER A 64 -50.16 6.37 -6.39
N LEU A 65 -49.63 7.21 -5.50
CA LEU A 65 -48.48 8.05 -5.79
C LEU A 65 -47.23 7.54 -5.09
N VAL A 66 -46.12 7.49 -5.85
CA VAL A 66 -44.80 7.10 -5.38
C VAL A 66 -43.80 8.25 -5.60
N LEU A 67 -42.90 8.44 -4.64
CA LEU A 67 -41.83 9.43 -4.75
C LEU A 67 -40.80 8.97 -5.79
N LYS A 68 -40.49 9.83 -6.77
CA LYS A 68 -39.36 9.62 -7.67
C LYS A 68 -38.06 9.63 -6.84
N PRO A 69 -37.15 8.64 -7.02
CA PRO A 69 -35.92 8.55 -6.25
C PRO A 69 -35.18 9.90 -6.20
N THR A 70 -35.08 10.46 -4.99
CA THR A 70 -34.42 11.73 -4.72
C THR A 70 -33.50 11.52 -3.53
N GLN A 71 -32.20 11.78 -3.72
CA GLN A 71 -31.20 11.50 -2.70
C GLN A 71 -31.52 12.29 -1.41
N GLY A 72 -31.59 11.58 -0.27
CA GLY A 72 -31.90 12.17 1.02
C GLY A 72 -33.38 12.38 1.34
N LEU A 73 -34.31 12.05 0.44
CA LEU A 73 -35.75 12.06 0.71
C LEU A 73 -36.34 10.65 0.68
N SER A 74 -37.26 10.38 1.61
CA SER A 74 -38.21 9.29 1.53
C SER A 74 -39.62 9.82 1.83
N ALA A 75 -40.65 9.11 1.39
CA ALA A 75 -42.05 9.53 1.53
C ALA A 75 -42.92 8.41 2.12
N SER A 76 -43.97 8.80 2.84
CA SER A 76 -45.08 7.89 3.15
C SER A 76 -45.85 7.52 1.89
N VAL A 77 -46.63 6.43 1.98
CA VAL A 77 -47.59 6.05 0.94
C VAL A 77 -48.64 7.14 0.78
N CYS A 78 -49.04 7.44 -0.45
CA CYS A 78 -50.04 8.45 -0.73
C CYS A 78 -51.09 7.97 -1.75
N ASN A 79 -52.26 7.61 -1.24
CA ASN A 79 -53.39 7.11 -2.03
C ASN A 79 -54.52 8.14 -2.06
N LEU A 80 -55.04 8.41 -3.25
CA LEU A 80 -56.11 9.36 -3.49
C LEU A 80 -57.28 8.64 -4.17
N ALA A 81 -58.49 8.76 -3.64
CA ALA A 81 -59.64 8.01 -4.15
C ALA A 81 -60.26 8.64 -5.41
N GLY A 82 -60.60 9.93 -5.40
CA GLY A 82 -61.34 10.58 -6.47
C GLY A 82 -61.21 12.08 -6.40
N ARG A 83 -61.94 12.82 -7.24
CA ARG A 83 -61.75 14.27 -7.33
C ARG A 83 -62.01 14.93 -5.98
N GLY A 84 -61.07 15.75 -5.52
CA GLY A 84 -61.12 16.44 -4.24
C GLY A 84 -60.61 15.64 -3.05
N SER A 85 -60.34 14.33 -3.19
CA SER A 85 -59.74 13.55 -2.10
C SER A 85 -58.32 14.04 -1.82
N ILE A 86 -57.91 14.00 -0.56
CA ILE A 86 -56.59 14.43 -0.09
C ILE A 86 -55.79 13.29 0.53
N CYS A 87 -54.48 13.46 0.55
CA CYS A 87 -53.53 12.62 1.25
C CYS A 87 -52.49 13.51 1.95
N GLU A 88 -52.10 13.15 3.17
CA GLU A 88 -50.96 13.76 3.85
C GLU A 88 -49.67 13.00 3.50
N LEU A 89 -48.86 13.60 2.64
CA LEU A 89 -47.57 13.08 2.24
C LEU A 89 -46.52 13.52 3.26
N LYS A 90 -46.08 12.58 4.10
CA LYS A 90 -44.98 12.77 5.06
C LYS A 90 -43.65 12.48 4.37
N LEU A 91 -42.85 13.51 4.15
CA LEU A 91 -41.46 13.38 3.68
C LEU A 91 -40.53 13.28 4.88
N THR A 92 -39.65 12.27 4.86
CA THR A 92 -38.52 12.17 5.79
C THR A 92 -37.24 12.57 5.06
N ILE A 93 -36.55 13.56 5.60
CA ILE A 93 -35.27 14.06 5.10
C ILE A 93 -34.17 13.40 5.94
N ASN A 94 -33.20 12.74 5.30
CA ASN A 94 -32.00 12.20 5.94
C ASN A 94 -30.79 13.07 5.57
N GLY A 95 -30.33 13.89 6.51
CA GLY A 95 -29.27 14.87 6.26
C GLY A 95 -27.92 14.29 5.84
N SER A 96 -27.63 13.01 6.17
CA SER A 96 -26.41 12.31 5.73
C SER A 96 -26.35 12.08 4.22
N LEU A 97 -27.52 12.07 3.56
CA LEU A 97 -27.66 11.83 2.13
C LEU A 97 -28.04 13.11 1.36
N VAL A 98 -28.31 14.23 2.05
CA VAL A 98 -28.62 15.51 1.40
C VAL A 98 -27.36 16.07 0.73
N PRO A 99 -27.42 16.44 -0.56
CA PRO A 99 -26.30 17.05 -1.27
C PRO A 99 -25.81 18.36 -0.60
N PRO A 100 -24.52 18.74 -0.75
CA PRO A 100 -23.99 19.96 -0.14
C PRO A 100 -24.77 21.23 -0.49
N GLN A 101 -25.28 21.32 -1.72
CA GLN A 101 -26.10 22.42 -2.21
C GLN A 101 -27.55 22.41 -1.72
N GLY A 102 -27.98 21.43 -0.93
CA GLY A 102 -29.36 21.28 -0.50
C GLY A 102 -30.31 20.67 -1.54
N ILE A 103 -31.61 20.66 -1.23
CA ILE A 103 -32.69 20.21 -2.12
C ILE A 103 -33.69 21.35 -2.27
N HIS A 104 -33.79 21.89 -3.49
CA HIS A 104 -34.54 23.12 -3.78
C HIS A 104 -35.58 22.94 -4.90
N SER A 105 -36.03 21.70 -5.14
CA SER A 105 -37.00 21.33 -6.19
C SER A 105 -38.31 20.72 -5.66
N GLY A 106 -38.39 20.38 -4.37
CA GLY A 106 -39.54 19.68 -3.78
C GLY A 106 -39.68 18.21 -4.22
N PRO A 107 -40.67 17.47 -3.70
CA PRO A 107 -40.92 16.07 -4.08
C PRO A 107 -41.52 15.97 -5.48
N ILE A 108 -41.03 15.03 -6.30
CA ILE A 108 -41.69 14.65 -7.55
C ILE A 108 -42.45 13.36 -7.27
N LEU A 109 -43.78 13.39 -7.39
CA LEU A 109 -44.61 12.20 -7.26
C LEU A 109 -45.04 11.71 -8.64
N CYS A 110 -44.93 10.40 -8.86
CA CYS A 110 -45.36 9.72 -10.07
C CYS A 110 -46.48 8.73 -9.74
N GLU A 111 -47.39 8.48 -10.69
CA GLU A 111 -48.38 7.42 -10.53
C GLU A 111 -47.70 6.04 -10.56
N GLN A 112 -48.00 5.18 -9.58
CA GLN A 112 -47.38 3.87 -9.42
C GLN A 112 -47.51 2.99 -10.68
N ASN A 113 -48.66 3.05 -11.34
CA ASN A 113 -48.95 2.27 -12.55
C ASN A 113 -48.66 3.03 -13.86
N ASN A 114 -48.24 4.30 -13.78
CA ASN A 114 -47.85 5.10 -14.92
C ASN A 114 -46.69 6.04 -14.53
N PRO A 115 -45.44 5.53 -14.51
CA PRO A 115 -44.28 6.29 -14.05
C PRO A 115 -43.91 7.48 -14.95
N ASN A 116 -44.54 7.64 -16.12
CA ASN A 116 -44.39 8.82 -16.98
C ASN A 116 -45.34 9.97 -16.58
N GLN A 117 -46.32 9.71 -15.73
CA GLN A 117 -47.24 10.72 -15.21
C GLN A 117 -46.74 11.18 -13.83
N CYS A 118 -45.88 12.20 -13.83
CA CYS A 118 -45.33 12.79 -12.62
C CYS A 118 -45.62 14.28 -12.52
N TYR A 119 -45.82 14.77 -11.31
CA TYR A 119 -45.96 16.20 -11.04
C TYR A 119 -45.10 16.59 -9.84
N GLN A 120 -44.69 17.85 -9.84
CA GLN A 120 -43.95 18.51 -8.77
C GLN A 120 -44.77 19.71 -8.24
N PRO A 121 -44.48 20.20 -7.03
CA PRO A 121 -45.10 21.41 -6.51
C PRO A 121 -44.92 22.60 -7.45
N SER A 122 -45.88 23.54 -7.39
CA SER A 122 -45.73 24.83 -8.07
C SER A 122 -44.54 25.60 -7.49
N PRO A 123 -43.98 26.60 -8.21
CA PRO A 123 -42.84 27.38 -7.71
C PRO A 123 -43.03 27.97 -6.30
N ASN A 124 -44.27 28.31 -5.92
CA ASN A 124 -44.59 28.85 -4.60
C ASN A 124 -44.59 27.79 -3.47
N ASN A 125 -44.72 26.51 -3.82
CA ASN A 125 -44.87 25.39 -2.91
C ASN A 125 -43.66 24.45 -2.92
N ILE A 126 -42.53 24.86 -3.51
CA ILE A 126 -41.30 24.09 -3.48
C ILE A 126 -40.72 24.05 -2.06
N LEU A 127 -40.40 22.85 -1.58
CA LEU A 127 -39.64 22.63 -0.34
C LEU A 127 -38.19 23.07 -0.52
N GLN A 128 -37.69 23.81 0.45
CA GLN A 128 -36.31 24.26 0.55
C GLN A 128 -35.60 23.49 1.66
N VAL A 129 -34.66 22.61 1.33
CA VAL A 129 -33.82 21.91 2.30
C VAL A 129 -32.40 22.45 2.19
N SER A 130 -31.94 23.14 3.22
CA SER A 130 -30.54 23.59 3.31
C SER A 130 -29.75 22.65 4.23
N LYS A 131 -28.47 22.48 3.93
CA LYS A 131 -27.56 21.73 4.79
C LYS A 131 -26.86 22.69 5.76
N ASN A 132 -26.84 22.38 7.06
CA ASN A 132 -26.11 23.20 8.03
C ASN A 132 -24.61 22.90 7.98
N THR A 133 -23.87 23.58 7.10
CA THR A 133 -22.40 23.47 6.98
C THR A 133 -21.65 24.51 7.81
N ILE A 134 -22.35 25.46 8.45
CA ILE A 134 -21.74 26.62 9.12
C ILE A 134 -21.10 26.22 10.47
N ASN A 135 -21.53 25.10 11.06
CA ASN A 135 -21.05 24.64 12.37
C ASN A 135 -20.15 23.40 12.30
N THR A 136 -19.69 22.99 11.11
CA THR A 136 -18.80 21.83 10.96
C THR A 136 -17.37 22.26 10.67
N THR A 137 -16.39 21.56 11.23
CA THR A 137 -14.96 21.75 10.94
C THR A 137 -14.32 20.46 10.40
N SER A 138 -13.10 20.55 9.89
CA SER A 138 -12.37 19.42 9.33
C SER A 138 -11.19 18.99 10.20
N LEU A 139 -11.05 17.70 10.40
CA LEU A 139 -9.89 17.03 10.97
C LEU A 139 -9.04 16.43 9.87
N GLN A 140 -7.73 16.42 10.11
CA GLN A 140 -6.72 15.68 9.36
C GLN A 140 -5.86 14.86 10.33
N VAL A 141 -5.41 13.69 9.90
CA VAL A 141 -4.47 12.83 10.64
C VAL A 141 -3.09 12.87 9.99
N SER A 142 -2.02 12.81 10.78
CA SER A 142 -0.64 12.88 10.28
C SER A 142 -0.21 11.66 9.47
N VAL A 143 -0.79 10.49 9.76
CA VAL A 143 -0.51 9.22 9.10
C VAL A 143 -1.80 8.43 8.91
N ASN A 144 -1.93 7.76 7.77
CA ASN A 144 -3.03 6.83 7.47
C ASN A 144 -2.71 5.39 7.91
N GLU A 145 -1.43 5.07 8.11
CA GLU A 145 -0.95 3.79 8.61
C GLU A 145 0.25 4.01 9.55
N GLN A 146 0.24 3.30 10.68
CA GLN A 146 1.27 3.38 11.70
C GLN A 146 1.69 1.96 12.11
N VAL A 147 2.96 1.64 11.91
CA VAL A 147 3.55 0.34 12.29
C VAL A 147 4.40 0.50 13.53
N LEU A 148 4.27 -0.42 14.48
CA LEU A 148 5.02 -0.53 15.73
C LEU A 148 5.55 -1.96 15.88
N SER A 149 6.70 -2.12 16.54
CA SER A 149 7.11 -3.41 17.07
C SER A 149 6.53 -3.62 18.48
N VAL A 150 6.32 -4.88 18.88
CA VAL A 150 6.01 -5.21 20.28
C VAL A 150 7.20 -4.89 21.18
N THR A 151 6.96 -4.74 22.48
CA THR A 151 8.03 -4.61 23.48
C THR A 151 8.73 -5.93 23.76
N GLY A 152 10.02 -5.87 24.12
CA GLY A 152 10.78 -7.02 24.64
C GLY A 152 11.49 -7.88 23.60
N LEU A 153 11.56 -7.45 22.35
CA LEU A 153 12.46 -8.04 21.36
C LEU A 153 13.85 -7.42 21.46
N SER A 154 14.86 -8.23 21.14
CA SER A 154 16.24 -7.77 20.95
C SER A 154 16.49 -7.55 19.46
N GLU A 155 16.84 -6.32 19.09
CA GLU A 155 17.13 -5.92 17.71
C GLU A 155 18.66 -5.88 17.50
N TYR A 156 19.22 -6.98 17.02
CA TYR A 156 20.63 -7.10 16.65
C TYR A 156 20.93 -6.41 15.31
N GLY A 157 22.18 -5.93 15.16
CA GLY A 157 22.66 -5.30 13.93
C GLY A 157 22.22 -3.85 13.71
N ILE A 158 21.49 -3.24 14.66
CA ILE A 158 21.01 -1.85 14.53
C ILE A 158 22.07 -0.84 14.95
N LEU A 159 22.74 -1.08 16.07
CA LEU A 159 23.90 -0.33 16.52
C LEU A 159 25.08 -1.28 16.65
N THR A 160 26.23 -0.90 16.11
CA THR A 160 27.44 -1.73 16.14
C THR A 160 27.76 -2.17 17.57
N GLY A 161 27.78 -3.48 17.79
CA GLY A 161 28.14 -4.08 19.09
C GLY A 161 27.09 -3.97 20.20
N LYS A 162 25.85 -3.55 19.93
CA LYS A 162 24.80 -3.48 20.96
C LYS A 162 23.40 -3.73 20.39
N SER A 163 22.64 -4.63 21.03
CA SER A 163 21.22 -4.80 20.73
C SER A 163 20.40 -3.59 21.20
N VAL A 164 19.39 -3.24 20.41
CA VAL A 164 18.39 -2.23 20.78
C VAL A 164 17.12 -2.94 21.26
N ASN A 165 16.48 -2.42 22.30
CA ASN A 165 15.19 -2.94 22.75
C ASN A 165 14.06 -2.36 21.89
N SER A 166 13.13 -3.23 21.48
CA SER A 166 11.95 -2.88 20.71
C SER A 166 10.82 -2.26 21.57
N GLY A 167 9.80 -1.73 20.89
CA GLY A 167 8.55 -1.28 21.50
C GLY A 167 8.54 0.19 21.90
N ARG A 168 9.16 1.06 21.10
CA ARG A 168 9.09 2.50 21.27
C ARG A 168 7.69 3.03 21.03
N GLU A 169 7.31 4.01 21.84
CA GLU A 169 6.03 4.70 21.72
C GLU A 169 6.00 5.53 20.43
N ARG A 170 4.86 5.53 19.72
CA ARG A 170 4.69 6.26 18.45
C ARG A 170 3.48 7.18 18.50
N SER A 171 3.58 8.32 17.84
CA SER A 171 2.57 9.39 17.94
C SER A 171 1.81 9.59 16.64
N ILE A 172 0.49 9.71 16.75
CA ILE A 172 -0.41 10.15 15.67
C ILE A 172 -0.93 11.55 16.02
N THR A 173 -0.74 12.50 15.11
CA THR A 173 -1.19 13.89 15.30
C THR A 173 -2.50 14.12 14.57
N ILE A 174 -3.51 14.60 15.28
CA ILE A 174 -4.81 15.02 14.75
C ILE A 174 -4.82 16.54 14.70
N THR A 175 -5.05 17.11 13.54
CA THR A 175 -5.06 18.57 13.32
C THR A 175 -6.47 19.02 12.97
N ASN A 176 -6.97 20.07 13.62
CA ASN A 176 -8.16 20.77 13.16
C ASN A 176 -7.75 21.75 12.06
N THR A 177 -8.10 21.43 10.82
CA THR A 177 -7.75 22.22 9.63
C THR A 177 -8.82 23.24 9.26
N GLY A 178 -9.98 23.24 9.93
CA GLY A 178 -11.04 24.21 9.67
C GLY A 178 -10.95 25.46 10.56
N ALA A 179 -11.90 26.37 10.32
CA ALA A 179 -11.90 27.72 10.89
C ALA A 179 -12.60 27.85 12.26
N ILE A 180 -13.25 26.80 12.74
CA ILE A 180 -13.96 26.77 14.04
C ILE A 180 -13.47 25.60 14.90
N GLU A 181 -13.77 25.62 16.19
CA GLU A 181 -13.36 24.57 17.13
C GLU A 181 -13.96 23.19 16.75
N ALA A 182 -13.11 22.16 16.80
CA ALA A 182 -13.54 20.77 16.74
C ALA A 182 -13.92 20.32 18.14
N MET A 183 -15.20 20.01 18.37
CA MET A 183 -15.71 19.70 19.71
C MET A 183 -15.78 18.20 19.95
N ASN A 184 -15.47 17.79 21.18
CA ASN A 184 -15.61 16.41 21.68
C ASN A 184 -14.95 15.38 20.75
N VAL A 185 -13.72 15.66 20.31
CA VAL A 185 -12.95 14.78 19.45
C VAL A 185 -12.55 13.54 20.26
N MET A 186 -13.13 12.40 19.89
CA MET A 186 -12.92 11.08 20.47
C MET A 186 -12.36 10.13 19.42
N TYR A 187 -11.85 8.98 19.88
CA TYR A 187 -11.48 7.88 18.99
C TYR A 187 -12.09 6.55 19.43
N THR A 188 -12.22 5.65 18.48
CA THR A 188 -12.56 4.23 18.70
C THR A 188 -11.61 3.33 17.93
N THR A 189 -11.41 2.12 18.43
CA THR A 189 -10.56 1.10 17.78
C THR A 189 -11.38 -0.13 17.45
N SER A 190 -11.23 -0.66 16.23
CA SER A 190 -11.84 -1.94 15.83
C SER A 190 -10.87 -2.74 14.95
N PRO A 191 -10.50 -3.99 15.31
CA PRO A 191 -10.75 -4.63 16.61
C PRO A 191 -10.12 -3.85 17.78
N GLY A 192 -10.34 -4.32 19.02
CA GLY A 192 -9.70 -3.72 20.20
C GLY A 192 -8.17 -3.79 20.11
N LEU A 193 -7.49 -2.90 20.84
CA LEU A 193 -6.02 -2.92 20.91
C LEU A 193 -5.50 -4.24 21.49
N PRO A 194 -4.31 -4.70 21.09
CA PRO A 194 -3.69 -5.89 21.65
C PRO A 194 -3.43 -5.72 23.15
N ILE A 195 -3.40 -6.83 23.90
CA ILE A 195 -3.14 -6.81 25.34
C ILE A 195 -1.83 -6.07 25.64
N GLY A 196 -1.92 -5.11 26.55
CA GLY A 196 -0.80 -4.26 26.97
C GLY A 196 -0.50 -3.06 26.06
N THR A 197 -1.16 -2.95 24.91
CA THR A 197 -1.07 -1.77 24.04
C THR A 197 -2.07 -0.70 24.50
N THR A 198 -1.62 0.55 24.62
CA THR A 198 -2.48 1.67 25.05
C THR A 198 -2.36 2.87 24.11
N ILE A 199 -3.38 3.72 24.12
CA ILE A 199 -3.39 5.03 23.46
C ILE A 199 -3.68 6.09 24.53
N SER A 200 -2.89 7.17 24.57
CA SER A 200 -3.09 8.31 25.45
C SER A 200 -2.98 9.63 24.69
N PRO A 201 -3.69 10.70 25.08
CA PRO A 201 -4.79 10.71 26.06
C PRO A 201 -6.01 9.88 25.57
N SER A 202 -6.97 9.60 26.46
CA SER A 202 -8.19 8.84 26.13
C SER A 202 -9.19 9.61 25.26
N SER A 203 -8.99 10.91 25.10
CA SER A 203 -9.79 11.83 24.29
C SER A 203 -8.93 13.02 23.88
N CYS A 204 -9.24 13.61 22.73
CA CYS A 204 -8.66 14.87 22.29
C CYS A 204 -9.47 16.10 22.74
N GLY A 205 -10.68 15.91 23.30
CA GLY A 205 -11.54 17.00 23.77
C GLY A 205 -11.83 18.02 22.67
N THR A 206 -11.68 19.31 22.97
CA THR A 206 -11.83 20.39 22.00
C THR A 206 -10.49 20.74 21.36
N ILE A 207 -10.44 20.80 20.03
CA ILE A 207 -9.25 21.23 19.28
C ILE A 207 -9.56 22.56 18.59
N ALA A 208 -8.88 23.63 19.01
CA ALA A 208 -9.03 24.96 18.39
C ALA A 208 -8.59 24.96 16.91
N PRO A 209 -9.03 25.94 16.10
CA PRO A 209 -8.58 26.07 14.71
C PRO A 209 -7.05 26.05 14.59
N SER A 210 -6.52 25.30 13.62
CA SER A 210 -5.08 25.11 13.37
C SER A 210 -4.27 24.47 14.52
N ASN A 211 -4.91 24.08 15.63
CA ASN A 211 -4.26 23.35 16.71
C ASN A 211 -4.35 21.84 16.50
N THR A 212 -3.60 21.12 17.33
CA THR A 212 -3.44 19.67 17.25
C THR A 212 -3.69 18.95 18.57
N CYS A 213 -4.16 17.72 18.48
CA CYS A 213 -4.11 16.71 19.54
C CYS A 213 -3.12 15.62 19.13
N VAL A 214 -2.22 15.21 20.03
CA VAL A 214 -1.27 14.13 19.76
C VAL A 214 -1.69 12.90 20.56
N LEU A 215 -1.97 11.80 19.87
CA LEU A 215 -2.21 10.50 20.45
C LEU A 215 -0.91 9.69 20.49
N THR A 216 -0.46 9.30 21.66
CA THR A 216 0.70 8.43 21.88
C THR A 216 0.24 6.99 22.02
N ILE A 217 0.71 6.13 21.14
CA ILE A 217 0.49 4.69 21.15
C ILE A 217 1.70 4.03 21.83
N LYS A 218 1.45 3.32 22.93
CA LYS A 218 2.46 2.52 23.63
C LYS A 218 2.21 1.04 23.33
N PRO A 219 3.12 0.34 22.62
CA PRO A 219 2.92 -1.07 22.30
C PRO A 219 3.08 -1.97 23.53
N GLY A 220 2.27 -3.03 23.58
CA GLY A 220 2.41 -4.13 24.54
C GLY A 220 3.38 -5.21 24.06
N ARG A 221 3.28 -6.41 24.62
CA ARG A 221 4.04 -7.59 24.17
C ARG A 221 3.31 -8.41 23.10
N MET A 222 2.04 -8.14 22.86
CA MET A 222 1.20 -8.92 21.96
C MET A 222 1.04 -8.19 20.62
N PRO A 223 1.20 -8.89 19.48
CA PRO A 223 0.93 -8.34 18.16
C PRO A 223 -0.57 -8.13 17.93
N SER A 224 -0.91 -7.34 16.92
CA SER A 224 -2.31 -7.04 16.53
C SER A 224 -3.02 -8.16 15.78
N ALA A 225 -2.26 -9.12 15.26
CA ALA A 225 -2.78 -10.35 14.70
C ALA A 225 -1.96 -11.53 15.23
N THR A 226 -2.55 -12.72 15.20
CA THR A 226 -1.83 -13.95 15.56
C THR A 226 -0.60 -14.11 14.67
N ILE A 227 0.52 -14.54 15.27
CA ILE A 227 1.73 -14.88 14.53
C ILE A 227 1.41 -15.93 13.46
N GLY A 228 1.91 -15.74 12.24
CA GLY A 228 1.62 -16.64 11.12
C GLY A 228 0.27 -16.40 10.41
N ASP A 229 -0.59 -15.50 10.87
CA ASP A 229 -1.87 -15.20 10.20
C ASP A 229 -1.61 -14.69 8.77
N ALA A 230 -2.09 -15.42 7.77
CA ALA A 230 -1.92 -15.10 6.36
C ALA A 230 -2.79 -13.94 5.86
N ASN A 231 -3.72 -13.42 6.67
CA ASN A 231 -4.57 -12.27 6.33
C ASN A 231 -4.77 -11.33 7.54
N PRO A 232 -3.70 -10.78 8.12
CA PRO A 232 -3.77 -9.98 9.33
C PRO A 232 -4.52 -8.68 9.05
N LYS A 233 -5.50 -8.36 9.89
CA LYS A 233 -6.23 -7.08 9.82
C LYS A 233 -5.62 -6.08 10.80
N PRO A 234 -5.31 -4.84 10.39
CA PRO A 234 -4.87 -3.82 11.32
C PRO A 234 -5.96 -3.45 12.32
N VAL A 235 -5.54 -2.88 13.44
CA VAL A 235 -6.45 -2.14 14.32
C VAL A 235 -6.80 -0.82 13.64
N ARG A 236 -8.08 -0.61 13.31
CA ARG A 236 -8.54 0.64 12.73
C ARG A 236 -8.86 1.65 13.82
N LEU A 237 -8.06 2.71 13.92
CA LEU A 237 -8.33 3.88 14.73
C LEU A 237 -9.26 4.82 13.96
N SER A 238 -10.44 5.11 14.50
CA SER A 238 -11.43 6.02 13.91
C SER A 238 -11.62 7.22 14.83
N ILE A 239 -11.35 8.42 14.32
CA ILE A 239 -11.38 9.67 15.08
C ILE A 239 -12.50 10.56 14.55
N LEU A 240 -13.33 11.07 15.44
CA LEU A 240 -14.37 12.04 15.11
C LEU A 240 -14.71 12.94 16.31
N GLY A 241 -15.13 14.16 16.03
CA GLY A 241 -15.83 15.06 16.95
C GLY A 241 -17.33 15.11 16.66
N THR A 242 -18.06 15.86 17.49
CA THR A 242 -19.51 16.07 17.33
C THR A 242 -19.85 16.92 16.10
N ASN A 243 -18.90 17.73 15.64
CA ASN A 243 -19.05 18.65 14.51
C ASN A 243 -17.95 18.49 13.46
N THR A 244 -17.34 17.31 13.33
CA THR A 244 -16.25 17.08 12.39
C THR A 244 -16.56 15.97 11.39
N ASN A 245 -15.78 15.91 10.31
CA ASN A 245 -15.59 14.68 9.54
C ASN A 245 -14.95 13.57 10.39
N THR A 246 -15.01 12.34 9.90
CA THR A 246 -14.30 11.21 10.49
C THR A 246 -12.98 10.99 9.75
N VAL A 247 -11.89 10.80 10.49
CA VAL A 247 -10.58 10.41 9.94
C VAL A 247 -10.14 9.07 10.51
N HIS A 248 -9.22 8.40 9.81
CA HIS A 248 -8.82 7.03 10.12
C HIS A 248 -7.32 6.84 10.04
N SER A 249 -6.78 5.97 10.91
CA SER A 249 -5.44 5.41 10.78
C SER A 249 -5.49 3.90 11.02
N ALA A 250 -4.80 3.13 10.20
CA ALA A 250 -4.50 1.72 10.48
C ALA A 250 -3.32 1.64 11.45
N ILE A 251 -3.41 0.77 12.46
CA ILE A 251 -2.33 0.50 13.41
C ILE A 251 -1.95 -0.97 13.29
N HIS A 252 -0.68 -1.22 12.99
CA HIS A 252 -0.08 -2.55 12.99
C HIS A 252 0.88 -2.65 14.17
N VAL A 253 0.65 -3.60 15.08
CA VAL A 253 1.60 -3.95 16.15
C VAL A 253 2.18 -5.31 15.79
N LEU A 254 3.45 -5.34 15.44
CA LEU A 254 4.10 -6.49 14.83
C LEU A 254 5.16 -7.10 15.76
N ALA A 255 5.34 -8.41 15.63
CA ALA A 255 6.40 -9.17 16.26
C ALA A 255 7.11 -10.03 15.20
N TYR A 256 8.18 -10.72 15.56
CA TYR A 256 8.78 -11.71 14.65
C TYR A 256 7.74 -12.78 14.29
N GLY A 257 7.68 -13.15 13.01
CA GLY A 257 6.68 -14.07 12.46
C GLY A 257 5.31 -13.44 12.20
N SER A 258 5.08 -12.16 12.54
CA SER A 258 3.89 -11.46 12.04
C SER A 258 3.94 -11.37 10.52
N MET A 259 2.80 -11.60 9.85
CA MET A 259 2.70 -11.34 8.41
C MET A 259 2.50 -9.84 8.17
N TYR A 260 3.28 -9.27 7.26
CA TYR A 260 3.13 -7.89 6.83
C TYR A 260 3.60 -7.75 5.37
N GLN A 261 2.82 -7.03 4.55
CA GLN A 261 3.16 -6.74 3.15
C GLN A 261 3.67 -7.96 2.33
N GLY A 262 3.02 -9.12 2.54
CA GLY A 262 3.30 -10.36 1.79
C GLY A 262 4.41 -11.25 2.34
N GLY A 263 5.00 -10.94 3.49
CA GLY A 263 6.07 -11.75 4.09
C GLY A 263 6.03 -11.82 5.61
N TYR A 264 6.85 -12.71 6.19
CA TYR A 264 7.04 -12.83 7.63
C TYR A 264 8.11 -11.87 8.12
N VAL A 265 7.78 -11.04 9.12
CA VAL A 265 8.74 -10.12 9.73
C VAL A 265 9.79 -10.91 10.50
N PHE A 266 11.07 -10.68 10.21
CA PHE A 266 12.18 -11.30 10.94
C PHE A 266 13.18 -10.29 11.49
N ALA A 267 13.08 -9.01 11.11
CA ALA A 267 13.92 -7.97 11.66
C ALA A 267 13.16 -6.65 11.81
N PHE A 268 13.51 -5.88 12.84
CA PHE A 268 13.06 -4.51 13.10
C PHE A 268 14.25 -3.57 13.28
N ASP A 269 14.04 -2.30 12.93
CA ASP A 269 14.83 -1.17 13.36
C ASP A 269 13.89 -0.12 13.97
N ASP A 270 13.65 -0.25 15.27
CA ASP A 270 12.72 0.60 16.02
C ASP A 270 13.31 1.99 16.31
N THR A 271 14.55 2.24 15.89
CA THR A 271 15.10 3.60 15.88
C THR A 271 14.56 4.44 14.72
N LYS A 272 14.04 3.80 13.66
CA LYS A 272 13.53 4.48 12.48
C LYS A 272 12.13 5.03 12.71
N GLY A 273 11.85 6.16 12.04
CA GLY A 273 10.65 6.96 12.28
C GLY A 273 10.73 7.82 13.54
N CYS A 274 11.89 7.88 14.20
CA CYS A 274 12.13 8.66 15.41
C CYS A 274 13.12 9.80 15.18
N ILE A 275 12.81 10.97 15.75
CA ILE A 275 13.75 12.10 15.87
C ILE A 275 14.58 11.94 17.14
N SER A 276 13.98 11.36 18.19
CA SER A 276 14.65 10.98 19.43
C SER A 276 14.04 9.69 19.98
N PRO A 277 14.68 9.02 20.97
CA PRO A 277 14.11 7.81 21.58
C PRO A 277 12.72 7.97 22.22
N ARG A 278 12.27 9.21 22.44
CA ARG A 278 10.95 9.53 23.01
C ARG A 278 10.03 10.30 22.03
N ASP A 279 10.48 10.54 20.81
CA ASP A 279 9.72 11.26 19.78
C ASP A 279 9.78 10.48 18.46
N CYS A 280 8.80 9.59 18.29
CA CYS A 280 8.63 8.78 17.09
C CYS A 280 7.30 9.12 16.42
N LYS A 281 7.37 9.68 15.21
CA LYS A 281 6.22 10.14 14.42
C LYS A 281 5.99 9.31 13.15
N GLY A 282 7.01 8.56 12.70
CA GLY A 282 6.92 7.64 11.56
C GLY A 282 6.69 6.20 12.01
N SER A 283 6.61 5.26 11.07
CA SER A 283 6.57 3.81 11.33
C SER A 283 7.94 3.22 11.67
N VAL A 284 7.93 2.08 12.37
CA VAL A 284 9.13 1.23 12.50
C VAL A 284 9.52 0.73 11.11
N ARG A 285 10.83 0.56 10.87
CA ARG A 285 11.30 -0.15 9.67
C ARG A 285 11.62 -1.58 10.03
N GLY A 286 11.59 -2.47 9.06
CA GLY A 286 11.95 -3.86 9.28
C GLY A 286 12.22 -4.61 8.01
N LYS A 287 12.47 -5.91 8.15
CA LYS A 287 12.62 -6.83 7.02
C LYS A 287 11.61 -7.96 7.11
N ILE A 288 11.04 -8.31 5.96
CA ILE A 288 10.17 -9.46 5.77
C ILE A 288 10.81 -10.45 4.82
N VAL A 289 10.55 -11.74 5.01
CA VAL A 289 10.90 -12.81 4.07
C VAL A 289 9.65 -13.39 3.41
N THR A 290 9.73 -13.75 2.13
CA THR A 290 8.64 -14.37 1.38
C THR A 290 8.08 -15.62 2.06
N THR A 291 6.76 -15.79 2.02
CA THR A 291 6.06 -16.94 2.63
C THR A 291 6.15 -18.24 1.83
N LYS A 292 6.65 -18.19 0.58
CA LYS A 292 6.88 -19.37 -0.27
C LYS A 292 8.25 -19.35 -0.93
N ASP A 293 8.69 -20.50 -1.42
CA ASP A 293 9.90 -20.61 -2.24
C ASP A 293 9.66 -19.98 -3.61
N GLN A 294 10.55 -19.11 -4.04
CA GLN A 294 10.43 -18.43 -5.33
C GLN A 294 10.92 -19.28 -6.51
N ALA A 295 11.72 -20.31 -6.22
CA ALA A 295 12.10 -21.32 -7.21
C ALA A 295 11.00 -22.38 -7.43
N SER A 296 9.82 -22.24 -6.82
CA SER A 296 8.71 -23.20 -6.98
C SER A 296 8.06 -23.14 -8.36
N GLY A 297 7.45 -24.24 -8.81
CA GLY A 297 6.83 -24.36 -10.14
C GLY A 297 7.73 -25.07 -11.15
N PRO A 298 8.24 -24.41 -12.20
CA PRO A 298 9.05 -25.04 -13.26
C PRO A 298 10.38 -25.64 -12.76
N PHE A 299 10.84 -25.30 -11.55
CA PHE A 299 12.12 -25.75 -10.99
C PHE A 299 11.97 -26.34 -9.57
N PRO A 300 11.25 -27.46 -9.40
CA PRO A 300 10.93 -27.99 -8.06
C PRO A 300 12.15 -28.41 -7.22
N GLY A 301 13.34 -28.52 -7.84
CA GLY A 301 14.61 -28.78 -7.15
C GLY A 301 15.45 -27.53 -6.86
N GLY A 302 14.95 -26.32 -7.15
CA GLY A 302 15.68 -25.07 -7.04
C GLY A 302 16.31 -24.59 -8.36
N VAL A 303 17.02 -23.46 -8.28
CA VAL A 303 17.75 -22.85 -9.40
C VAL A 303 19.25 -22.78 -9.09
N PRO A 304 20.14 -22.69 -10.11
CA PRO A 304 21.52 -22.33 -9.88
C PRO A 304 21.63 -20.90 -9.34
N TRP A 305 22.74 -20.60 -8.68
CA TRP A 305 23.01 -19.26 -8.16
C TRP A 305 23.16 -18.24 -9.30
N SER A 306 23.83 -18.65 -10.38
CA SER A 306 24.09 -17.92 -11.63
C SER A 306 23.57 -18.69 -12.85
N SER A 307 23.38 -18.00 -13.98
CA SER A 307 22.99 -18.65 -15.25
C SER A 307 23.81 -18.13 -16.43
N ASN A 308 24.04 -18.99 -17.42
CA ASN A 308 24.63 -18.59 -18.69
C ASN A 308 23.63 -17.92 -19.65
N GLY A 309 22.34 -17.87 -19.28
CA GLY A 309 21.23 -17.30 -20.05
C GLY A 309 20.44 -18.31 -20.89
N THR A 310 20.81 -19.58 -20.92
CA THR A 310 20.11 -20.64 -21.69
C THR A 310 18.91 -21.20 -20.93
N SER A 311 19.09 -21.57 -19.66
CA SER A 311 18.03 -22.08 -18.80
C SER A 311 18.40 -21.99 -17.30
N ALA A 312 17.49 -22.41 -16.41
CA ALA A 312 17.73 -22.52 -14.97
C ALA A 312 18.24 -23.91 -14.54
N THR A 313 18.88 -24.67 -15.43
CA THR A 313 19.43 -25.99 -15.09
C THR A 313 20.86 -25.90 -14.57
N ARG A 314 21.32 -26.94 -13.89
CA ARG A 314 22.69 -27.02 -13.37
C ARG A 314 23.79 -27.03 -14.45
N ASN A 315 23.43 -27.29 -15.71
CA ASN A 315 24.37 -27.27 -16.82
C ASN A 315 24.51 -25.87 -17.44
N ASP A 316 23.51 -25.01 -17.21
CA ASP A 316 23.37 -23.69 -17.81
C ASP A 316 23.74 -22.57 -16.82
N VAL A 317 24.88 -22.75 -16.17
CA VAL A 317 25.44 -21.88 -15.12
C VAL A 317 26.59 -21.07 -15.67
N SER A 318 26.88 -19.94 -15.05
CA SER A 318 28.04 -19.11 -15.36
C SER A 318 28.93 -18.93 -14.14
N ASN A 319 30.25 -19.08 -14.31
CA ASN A 319 31.24 -18.96 -13.23
C ASN A 319 31.86 -17.55 -13.23
N ASP A 320 31.02 -16.55 -12.98
CA ASP A 320 31.42 -15.14 -12.99
C ASP A 320 31.77 -14.63 -11.60
N PHE A 321 32.73 -13.69 -11.56
CA PHE A 321 32.94 -12.82 -10.41
C PHE A 321 31.91 -11.69 -10.43
N ILE A 322 31.20 -11.48 -9.32
CA ILE A 322 30.36 -10.29 -9.18
C ILE A 322 31.05 -9.31 -8.23
N PRO A 323 31.49 -8.13 -8.70
CA PRO A 323 32.23 -7.21 -7.85
C PRO A 323 31.49 -6.84 -6.56
N GLY A 324 32.21 -6.86 -5.44
CA GLY A 324 31.75 -6.29 -4.17
C GLY A 324 30.77 -7.11 -3.35
N ILE A 325 30.54 -8.40 -3.64
CA ILE A 325 29.51 -9.20 -2.94
C ILE A 325 30.04 -10.42 -2.18
N ALA A 326 31.34 -10.72 -2.24
CA ALA A 326 31.94 -11.80 -1.46
C ALA A 326 31.78 -11.55 0.04
N LEU A 327 31.79 -12.63 0.82
CA LEU A 327 31.59 -12.60 2.27
C LEU A 327 32.41 -11.50 3.00
N ASN A 328 33.69 -11.32 2.65
CA ASN A 328 34.58 -10.35 3.27
C ASN A 328 34.54 -8.94 2.66
N SER A 329 33.70 -8.72 1.65
CA SER A 329 33.46 -7.39 1.07
C SER A 329 32.84 -6.45 2.09
N THR A 330 33.24 -5.19 2.06
CA THR A 330 32.75 -4.14 2.96
C THR A 330 32.18 -2.96 2.17
N SER A 331 31.52 -2.03 2.87
CA SER A 331 31.02 -0.79 2.26
C SER A 331 32.11 0.14 1.71
N SER A 332 33.38 -0.16 1.96
CA SER A 332 34.53 0.60 1.46
C SER A 332 35.46 -0.21 0.55
N VAL A 333 35.43 -1.54 0.63
CA VAL A 333 36.32 -2.43 -0.12
C VAL A 333 35.48 -3.52 -0.77
N GLY A 334 35.29 -3.41 -2.09
CA GLY A 334 34.56 -4.39 -2.88
C GLY A 334 35.42 -5.63 -3.19
N ILE A 335 34.96 -6.80 -2.78
CA ILE A 335 35.58 -8.10 -3.11
C ILE A 335 34.53 -9.00 -3.79
N PRO A 336 34.84 -9.65 -4.93
CA PRO A 336 35.96 -9.37 -5.82
C PRO A 336 36.00 -7.91 -6.25
N SER A 337 37.18 -7.41 -6.65
CA SER A 337 37.29 -6.07 -7.21
C SER A 337 36.72 -6.02 -8.62
N PHE A 338 36.35 -4.83 -9.09
CA PHE A 338 35.99 -4.65 -10.50
C PHE A 338 37.12 -5.07 -11.45
N SER A 339 38.39 -4.88 -11.06
CA SER A 339 39.53 -5.33 -11.87
C SER A 339 39.57 -6.85 -12.05
N ALA A 340 39.09 -7.63 -11.07
CA ALA A 340 38.97 -9.09 -11.19
C ALA A 340 37.87 -9.50 -12.18
N LEU A 341 36.77 -8.72 -12.26
CA LEU A 341 35.78 -8.91 -13.32
C LEU A 341 36.36 -8.52 -14.69
N ALA A 342 37.04 -7.37 -14.78
CA ALA A 342 37.61 -6.87 -16.03
C ALA A 342 38.61 -7.85 -16.65
N SER A 343 39.42 -8.54 -15.84
CA SER A 343 40.35 -9.55 -16.35
C SER A 343 39.66 -10.77 -16.98
N MET A 344 38.40 -11.06 -16.64
CA MET A 344 37.63 -12.12 -17.33
C MET A 344 37.34 -11.79 -18.80
N PHE A 345 37.25 -10.49 -19.13
CA PHE A 345 36.93 -9.98 -20.48
C PHE A 345 38.18 -9.52 -21.25
N ASP A 346 39.36 -9.65 -20.65
CA ASP A 346 40.62 -9.17 -21.23
C ASP A 346 41.40 -10.30 -21.94
N TYR A 347 40.73 -11.02 -22.84
CA TYR A 347 41.31 -12.19 -23.52
C TYR A 347 42.62 -11.86 -24.25
N ASN A 348 42.73 -10.67 -24.83
CA ASN A 348 43.92 -10.26 -25.57
C ASN A 348 45.13 -9.96 -24.67
N ASN A 349 44.94 -9.80 -23.36
CA ASN A 349 46.02 -9.56 -22.40
C ASN A 349 46.08 -10.62 -21.28
N GLY A 350 45.72 -11.87 -21.60
CA GLY A 350 45.89 -13.01 -20.70
C GLY A 350 44.66 -13.37 -19.85
N GLY A 351 43.53 -12.69 -20.04
CA GLY A 351 42.22 -13.18 -19.62
C GLY A 351 41.86 -14.47 -20.33
N THR A 352 41.07 -15.34 -19.70
CA THR A 352 40.77 -16.67 -20.25
C THR A 352 39.30 -16.92 -20.52
N THR A 353 38.38 -16.08 -20.01
CA THR A 353 36.95 -16.42 -20.00
C THR A 353 36.16 -15.90 -21.20
N TYR A 354 36.19 -14.60 -21.49
CA TYR A 354 35.34 -13.96 -22.50
C TYR A 354 36.15 -13.27 -23.61
N THR A 355 35.75 -13.44 -24.86
CA THR A 355 36.43 -12.87 -26.05
C THR A 355 36.07 -11.40 -26.29
N ASN A 356 34.90 -10.94 -25.85
CA ASN A 356 34.42 -9.58 -26.07
C ASN A 356 34.89 -8.63 -24.97
N LEU A 357 34.90 -7.33 -25.27
CA LEU A 357 35.22 -6.29 -24.29
C LEU A 357 34.11 -6.15 -23.24
N LEU A 358 34.50 -5.79 -22.02
CA LEU A 358 33.57 -5.44 -20.95
C LEU A 358 32.91 -4.08 -21.23
N ALA A 359 31.59 -4.07 -21.34
CA ALA A 359 30.76 -2.87 -21.48
C ALA A 359 30.38 -2.20 -20.14
N LEU A 360 30.72 -2.82 -19.01
CA LEU A 360 30.50 -2.27 -17.66
C LEU A 360 31.73 -1.50 -17.17
N MET A 361 31.51 -0.55 -16.27
CA MET A 361 32.53 0.25 -15.60
C MET A 361 32.50 0.00 -14.09
N ALA A 362 33.57 0.37 -13.37
CA ALA A 362 33.61 0.20 -11.91
C ALA A 362 32.46 0.92 -11.19
N SER A 363 32.02 2.07 -11.70
CA SER A 363 30.89 2.84 -11.16
C SER A 363 29.52 2.18 -11.32
N ASP A 364 29.43 1.12 -12.13
CA ASP A 364 28.20 0.33 -12.26
C ASP A 364 27.95 -0.58 -11.05
N PHE A 365 28.97 -0.81 -10.22
CA PHE A 365 28.90 -1.71 -9.07
C PHE A 365 29.06 -0.92 -7.76
N GLU A 366 28.26 -1.32 -6.77
CA GLU A 366 28.32 -0.75 -5.43
C GLU A 366 29.34 -1.50 -4.56
N ALA A 367 29.98 -0.80 -3.62
CA ALA A 367 30.76 -1.46 -2.56
C ALA A 367 29.80 -1.98 -1.48
N CYS A 368 29.49 -3.28 -1.51
CA CYS A 368 28.54 -3.88 -0.59
C CYS A 368 29.24 -4.52 0.61
N ALA A 369 28.57 -4.50 1.76
CA ALA A 369 28.93 -5.33 2.90
C ALA A 369 28.43 -6.77 2.64
N GLY A 370 29.25 -7.56 1.95
CA GLY A 370 28.82 -8.75 1.23
C GLY A 370 28.10 -9.81 2.07
N LYS A 371 28.45 -9.96 3.35
CA LYS A 371 27.75 -10.88 4.26
C LYS A 371 26.46 -10.34 4.89
N SER A 372 26.21 -9.03 4.84
CA SER A 372 25.17 -8.34 5.63
C SER A 372 24.20 -7.46 4.83
N ASP A 373 24.48 -7.19 3.56
CA ASP A 373 23.67 -6.30 2.71
C ASP A 373 23.20 -7.02 1.44
N GLY A 374 22.21 -7.90 1.58
CA GLY A 374 21.68 -8.66 0.44
C GLY A 374 21.03 -7.79 -0.62
N ALA A 375 20.51 -6.63 -0.23
CA ALA A 375 19.93 -5.67 -1.18
C ALA A 375 21.01 -5.10 -2.10
N CYS A 376 22.14 -4.68 -1.55
CA CYS A 376 23.30 -4.22 -2.33
C CYS A 376 23.86 -5.35 -3.20
N ASN A 377 24.07 -6.54 -2.63
CA ASN A 377 24.59 -7.68 -3.39
C ASN A 377 23.68 -8.01 -4.58
N THR A 378 22.37 -8.08 -4.35
CA THR A 378 21.39 -8.36 -5.40
C THR A 378 21.46 -7.33 -6.52
N ARG A 379 21.64 -6.04 -6.21
CA ARG A 379 21.81 -4.99 -7.24
C ARG A 379 23.05 -5.25 -8.10
N ASN A 380 24.19 -5.62 -7.51
CA ASN A 380 25.39 -5.94 -8.28
C ASN A 380 25.23 -7.20 -9.14
N ILE A 381 24.61 -8.27 -8.62
CA ILE A 381 24.33 -9.49 -9.38
C ILE A 381 23.43 -9.19 -10.58
N VAL A 382 22.32 -8.50 -10.33
CA VAL A 382 21.31 -8.17 -11.36
C VAL A 382 21.88 -7.19 -12.38
N LYS A 383 22.74 -6.25 -11.97
CA LYS A 383 23.42 -5.35 -12.90
C LYS A 383 24.25 -6.11 -13.94
N PHE A 384 24.99 -7.13 -13.51
CA PHE A 384 25.76 -7.98 -14.42
C PHE A 384 24.83 -8.77 -15.36
N TYR A 385 23.85 -9.51 -14.82
CA TYR A 385 22.98 -10.36 -15.62
C TYR A 385 21.93 -9.63 -16.48
N ASN A 386 21.60 -8.38 -16.16
CA ASN A 386 20.81 -7.52 -17.05
C ASN A 386 21.60 -7.02 -18.25
N THR A 387 22.93 -7.06 -18.16
CA THR A 387 23.82 -6.61 -19.24
C THR A 387 24.23 -7.77 -20.14
N TYR A 388 24.40 -8.97 -19.59
CA TYR A 388 24.93 -10.11 -20.31
C TYR A 388 24.07 -11.37 -20.29
N VAL A 389 24.06 -12.05 -21.43
CA VAL A 389 23.90 -13.50 -21.57
C VAL A 389 25.30 -14.04 -21.82
N THR A 390 25.86 -14.78 -20.86
CA THR A 390 27.30 -15.10 -20.89
C THR A 390 27.67 -16.20 -21.87
N ASN A 391 26.71 -17.06 -22.25
CA ASN A 391 26.95 -18.26 -23.08
C ASN A 391 28.04 -19.18 -22.52
N TYR A 392 28.33 -19.09 -21.22
CA TYR A 392 29.24 -20.00 -20.54
C TYR A 392 28.77 -21.44 -20.72
N SER A 393 29.65 -22.36 -21.09
CA SER A 393 29.31 -23.77 -21.28
C SER A 393 30.27 -24.65 -20.52
N GLN A 394 29.74 -25.56 -19.70
CA GLN A 394 30.55 -26.57 -19.00
C GLN A 394 31.07 -27.67 -19.94
N LEU A 395 30.51 -27.78 -21.15
CA LEU A 395 30.86 -28.82 -22.11
C LEU A 395 32.01 -28.42 -23.04
N SER A 396 32.41 -27.15 -23.02
CA SER A 396 33.46 -26.60 -23.87
C SER A 396 34.42 -25.77 -23.05
N SER A 397 35.68 -25.73 -23.46
CA SER A 397 36.67 -24.86 -22.82
C SER A 397 36.46 -23.40 -23.24
N PRO A 398 36.74 -22.44 -22.34
CA PRO A 398 36.86 -21.03 -22.71
C PRO A 398 37.84 -20.83 -23.89
N PRO A 399 37.73 -19.72 -24.64
CA PRO A 399 36.92 -18.54 -24.32
C PRO A 399 35.47 -18.62 -24.85
N PHE A 400 34.56 -17.95 -24.16
CA PHE A 400 33.16 -17.76 -24.54
C PHE A 400 32.93 -16.37 -25.11
N THR A 401 31.80 -16.13 -25.76
CA THR A 401 31.38 -14.78 -26.20
C THR A 401 30.11 -14.39 -25.46
N ALA A 402 30.22 -13.43 -24.56
CA ALA A 402 29.07 -12.87 -23.87
C ALA A 402 28.30 -11.94 -24.81
N MET A 403 26.97 -12.08 -24.86
CA MET A 403 26.08 -11.24 -25.65
C MET A 403 25.54 -10.09 -24.79
N LEU A 404 25.49 -8.88 -25.35
CA LEU A 404 24.82 -7.72 -24.73
C LEU A 404 23.30 -7.89 -24.78
N ALA A 405 22.79 -8.65 -23.82
CA ALA A 405 21.38 -8.99 -23.67
C ALA A 405 21.13 -9.32 -22.19
N SER A 406 19.89 -9.14 -21.73
CA SER A 406 19.51 -9.53 -20.37
C SER A 406 19.33 -11.04 -20.27
N THR A 407 20.02 -11.67 -19.33
CA THR A 407 19.69 -13.01 -18.86
C THR A 407 18.27 -13.01 -18.28
N ASN A 408 17.49 -14.04 -18.57
CA ASN A 408 16.14 -14.19 -18.03
C ASN A 408 16.22 -14.29 -16.49
N PRO A 409 15.53 -13.40 -15.74
CA PRO A 409 15.61 -13.38 -14.29
C PRO A 409 15.10 -14.65 -13.61
N TYR A 410 14.30 -15.48 -14.29
CA TYR A 410 13.88 -16.78 -13.75
C TYR A 410 14.99 -17.84 -13.74
N PHE A 411 16.15 -17.58 -14.34
CA PHE A 411 17.20 -18.60 -14.49
C PHE A 411 18.24 -18.62 -13.37
N TYR A 412 18.27 -17.61 -12.50
CA TYR A 412 19.28 -17.49 -11.45
C TYR A 412 18.69 -16.92 -10.16
N ALA A 413 19.33 -17.20 -9.02
CA ALA A 413 18.76 -16.99 -7.70
C ALA A 413 18.34 -15.53 -7.44
N ALA A 414 19.22 -14.57 -7.73
CA ALA A 414 18.94 -13.15 -7.49
C ALA A 414 17.82 -12.61 -8.39
N GLY A 415 17.72 -13.08 -9.63
CA GLY A 415 16.68 -12.65 -10.58
C GLY A 415 15.27 -13.07 -10.18
N LEU A 416 15.12 -14.22 -9.49
CA LEU A 416 13.84 -14.62 -8.89
C LEU A 416 13.36 -13.60 -7.85
N CYS A 417 14.29 -12.93 -7.16
CA CYS A 417 13.98 -11.91 -6.19
C CYS A 417 13.76 -10.52 -6.78
N THR A 418 13.92 -10.31 -8.09
CA THR A 418 13.55 -9.04 -8.74
C THR A 418 12.14 -9.07 -9.33
N GLN A 419 11.41 -10.16 -9.15
CA GLN A 419 10.05 -10.31 -9.66
C GLN A 419 9.03 -9.57 -8.78
N SER A 420 7.85 -9.31 -9.35
CA SER A 420 6.71 -8.83 -8.58
C SER A 420 6.18 -9.93 -7.67
N ILE A 421 6.54 -9.90 -6.39
CA ILE A 421 6.10 -10.88 -5.39
C ILE A 421 5.14 -10.20 -4.42
N ALA A 422 3.94 -10.78 -4.27
CA ALA A 422 2.86 -10.24 -3.44
C ALA A 422 2.51 -8.76 -3.74
N GLY A 423 2.68 -8.31 -4.99
CA GLY A 423 2.39 -6.93 -5.42
C GLY A 423 3.51 -5.92 -5.18
N HIS A 424 4.70 -6.38 -4.78
CA HIS A 424 5.87 -5.55 -4.50
C HIS A 424 7.05 -5.92 -5.42
N ASN A 425 7.89 -4.94 -5.78
CA ASN A 425 8.98 -5.07 -6.76
C ASN A 425 10.38 -4.78 -6.20
N ASP A 426 10.48 -4.54 -4.89
CA ASP A 426 11.66 -4.15 -4.13
C ASP A 426 12.17 -5.30 -3.24
N TRP A 427 11.97 -6.53 -3.72
CA TRP A 427 12.52 -7.74 -3.13
C TRP A 427 14.00 -7.92 -3.54
N TYR A 428 14.74 -8.67 -2.72
CA TYR A 428 16.13 -8.99 -2.97
C TYR A 428 16.49 -10.37 -2.40
N LEU A 429 17.58 -10.96 -2.91
CA LEU A 429 18.13 -12.19 -2.36
C LEU A 429 18.92 -11.84 -1.09
N PRO A 430 18.60 -12.41 0.09
CA PRO A 430 19.25 -12.04 1.34
C PRO A 430 20.73 -12.44 1.36
N ALA A 431 21.56 -11.64 2.03
CA ALA A 431 22.93 -12.01 2.35
C ALA A 431 22.95 -13.05 3.48
N ILE A 432 24.06 -13.77 3.59
CA ILE A 432 24.16 -14.93 4.49
C ILE A 432 23.84 -14.59 5.97
N CYS A 433 24.25 -13.42 6.48
CA CYS A 433 23.93 -13.02 7.85
C CYS A 433 22.49 -12.51 8.04
N GLU A 434 21.74 -12.22 6.98
CA GLU A 434 20.30 -11.98 7.06
C GLU A 434 19.53 -13.31 7.15
N MET A 435 20.14 -14.42 6.70
CA MET A 435 19.54 -15.74 6.70
C MET A 435 19.76 -16.47 8.02
N GLY A 436 20.98 -16.43 8.57
CA GLY A 436 21.28 -17.14 9.81
C GLY A 436 22.63 -16.75 10.41
N TYR A 437 23.15 -17.65 11.24
CA TYR A 437 24.42 -17.51 11.92
C TYR A 437 25.21 -18.84 11.86
N ASP A 438 26.47 -18.81 12.27
CA ASP A 438 27.38 -19.97 12.25
C ASP A 438 27.01 -21.00 13.34
N ASP A 439 27.06 -22.29 13.02
CA ASP A 439 26.80 -23.38 13.97
C ASP A 439 27.99 -23.72 14.89
N GLY A 440 29.09 -22.97 14.75
CA GLY A 440 30.35 -23.20 15.47
C GLY A 440 31.24 -24.29 14.85
N SER A 441 30.90 -24.80 13.67
CA SER A 441 31.74 -25.73 12.90
C SER A 441 32.79 -25.01 12.03
N SER A 442 33.46 -25.74 11.13
CA SER A 442 34.66 -25.29 10.41
C SER A 442 34.44 -24.20 9.35
N ALA A 443 33.22 -24.01 8.83
CA ALA A 443 32.90 -22.93 7.90
C ALA A 443 32.35 -21.74 8.68
N ILE A 444 33.12 -20.65 8.77
CA ILE A 444 32.77 -19.48 9.59
C ILE A 444 32.48 -18.31 8.66
N SER A 445 31.21 -17.98 8.48
CA SER A 445 30.74 -16.78 7.78
C SER A 445 31.04 -15.49 8.58
N GLY A 446 31.20 -15.63 9.91
CA GLY A 446 31.34 -14.52 10.83
C GLY A 446 30.02 -13.78 11.03
N CYS A 447 28.89 -14.47 10.92
CA CYS A 447 27.55 -13.98 11.22
C CYS A 447 27.18 -14.11 12.71
N GLY A 448 28.10 -14.65 13.53
CA GLY A 448 27.93 -14.91 14.96
C GLY A 448 27.78 -16.41 15.22
N ILE A 449 28.11 -16.88 16.43
CA ILE A 449 28.03 -18.29 16.83
C ILE A 449 27.29 -18.39 18.18
N PRO A 450 26.28 -19.25 18.37
CA PRO A 450 25.66 -19.45 19.67
C PRO A 450 26.65 -19.96 20.73
N PRO A 451 26.52 -19.56 22.01
CA PRO A 451 25.48 -18.70 22.57
C PRO A 451 25.74 -17.19 22.41
N ALA A 452 26.75 -16.78 21.64
CA ALA A 452 27.00 -15.36 21.38
C ALA A 452 25.89 -14.74 20.50
N GLN A 453 25.74 -13.42 20.60
CA GLN A 453 24.71 -12.69 19.87
C GLN A 453 24.96 -12.75 18.36
N PRO A 454 23.92 -12.97 17.52
CA PRO A 454 24.08 -12.92 16.08
C PRO A 454 24.48 -11.51 15.65
N LEU A 455 25.24 -11.40 14.56
CA LEU A 455 25.67 -10.13 14.00
C LEU A 455 24.47 -9.25 13.64
N LEU A 456 23.43 -9.88 13.07
CA LEU A 456 22.18 -9.27 12.64
C LEU A 456 20.98 -10.10 13.10
N GLN A 457 19.81 -9.47 13.17
CA GLN A 457 18.54 -10.19 13.14
C GLN A 457 18.44 -10.99 11.84
N ASN A 458 18.06 -12.27 11.96
CA ASN A 458 18.10 -13.19 10.84
C ASN A 458 16.88 -14.13 10.82
N ILE A 459 16.63 -14.73 9.67
CA ILE A 459 15.49 -15.63 9.42
C ILE A 459 15.55 -16.86 10.33
N GLN A 460 16.73 -17.44 10.53
CA GLN A 460 16.92 -18.66 11.31
C GLN A 460 16.43 -18.47 12.76
N SER A 461 17.00 -17.51 13.50
CA SER A 461 16.68 -17.34 14.93
C SER A 461 15.26 -16.83 15.15
N ASN A 462 14.80 -15.91 14.29
CA ASN A 462 13.57 -15.18 14.54
C ASN A 462 12.33 -15.87 13.95
N LEU A 463 12.50 -16.84 13.04
CA LEU A 463 11.40 -17.59 12.43
C LEU A 463 11.54 -19.10 12.58
N VAL A 464 12.66 -19.69 12.17
CA VAL A 464 12.82 -21.16 12.11
C VAL A 464 12.91 -21.76 13.51
N GLU A 465 13.79 -21.24 14.35
CA GLU A 465 13.97 -21.69 15.75
C GLU A 465 12.75 -21.32 16.61
N ALA A 466 12.03 -20.26 16.24
CA ALA A 466 10.78 -19.86 16.87
C ALA A 466 9.59 -20.76 16.49
N GLY A 467 9.77 -21.73 15.56
CA GLY A 467 8.73 -22.66 15.15
C GLY A 467 7.59 -22.03 14.36
N ILE A 468 7.86 -20.95 13.62
CA ILE A 468 6.86 -20.31 12.76
C ILE A 468 6.47 -21.26 11.63
N SER A 469 5.17 -21.54 11.49
CA SER A 469 4.64 -22.37 10.41
C SER A 469 4.97 -21.75 9.05
N GLU A 470 5.36 -22.59 8.08
CA GLU A 470 5.82 -22.18 6.73
C GLU A 470 7.12 -21.34 6.72
N ALA A 471 7.86 -21.30 7.83
CA ALA A 471 9.24 -20.81 7.83
C ALA A 471 10.09 -21.66 6.85
N PRO A 472 11.14 -21.06 6.24
CA PRO A 472 12.01 -21.79 5.32
C PRO A 472 12.57 -23.08 5.94
N SER A 473 12.62 -24.14 5.14
CA SER A 473 13.17 -25.45 5.51
C SER A 473 13.92 -26.05 4.32
N GLY A 474 15.12 -26.59 4.56
CA GLY A 474 16.03 -27.06 3.50
C GLY A 474 17.17 -26.09 3.18
N LEU A 475 17.75 -26.20 1.98
CA LEU A 475 18.93 -25.44 1.57
C LEU A 475 18.56 -24.28 0.63
N TYR A 476 19.04 -23.09 0.96
CA TYR A 476 18.71 -21.86 0.25
C TYR A 476 19.95 -21.08 -0.14
N TRP A 477 19.92 -20.51 -1.35
CA TRP A 477 20.94 -19.58 -1.80
C TRP A 477 20.89 -18.27 -1.00
N SER A 478 22.07 -17.75 -0.66
CA SER A 478 22.26 -16.35 -0.28
C SER A 478 22.82 -15.54 -1.46
N SER A 479 22.84 -14.22 -1.32
CA SER A 479 23.49 -13.31 -2.26
C SER A 479 25.00 -13.14 -2.03
N SER A 480 25.60 -13.86 -1.07
CA SER A 480 27.00 -13.68 -0.69
C SER A 480 27.87 -14.70 -1.44
N GLU A 481 28.86 -14.22 -2.20
CA GLU A 481 29.86 -15.10 -2.82
C GLU A 481 30.86 -15.61 -1.77
N ASP A 482 31.47 -16.76 -2.03
CA ASP A 482 32.63 -17.18 -1.24
C ASP A 482 33.81 -16.20 -1.46
N SER A 483 34.60 -15.97 -0.42
CA SER A 483 35.76 -15.08 -0.53
C SER A 483 37.00 -15.75 -1.10
N TYR A 484 37.08 -17.09 -1.08
CA TYR A 484 38.22 -17.85 -1.60
C TYR A 484 38.01 -18.28 -3.05
N ASP A 485 36.82 -18.75 -3.41
CA ASP A 485 36.39 -19.05 -4.79
C ASP A 485 35.07 -18.33 -5.16
N PRO A 486 35.12 -17.00 -5.33
CA PRO A 486 33.94 -16.22 -5.72
C PRO A 486 33.42 -16.58 -7.13
N SER A 487 34.23 -17.18 -8.00
CA SER A 487 33.79 -17.62 -9.34
C SER A 487 32.99 -18.91 -9.30
N GLY A 488 33.33 -19.84 -8.40
CA GLY A 488 32.77 -21.19 -8.36
C GLY A 488 31.72 -21.40 -7.28
N GLU A 489 31.79 -20.65 -6.17
CA GLU A 489 31.01 -20.92 -4.97
C GLU A 489 30.25 -19.70 -4.44
N ALA A 490 29.13 -19.98 -3.78
CA ALA A 490 28.34 -19.00 -3.05
C ALA A 490 27.86 -19.59 -1.72
N TRP A 491 27.50 -18.72 -0.78
CA TRP A 491 27.02 -19.15 0.53
C TRP A 491 25.58 -19.64 0.47
N ILE A 492 25.31 -20.72 1.20
CA ILE A 492 23.98 -21.26 1.44
C ILE A 492 23.65 -21.24 2.94
N GLN A 493 22.36 -21.14 3.22
CA GLN A 493 21.81 -21.42 4.54
C GLN A 493 21.01 -22.73 4.49
N GLY A 494 21.38 -23.67 5.35
CA GLY A 494 20.53 -24.80 5.71
C GLY A 494 19.60 -24.40 6.85
N PHE A 495 18.29 -24.36 6.58
CA PHE A 495 17.28 -24.14 7.61
C PHE A 495 16.73 -25.48 8.12
N ASN A 496 16.94 -25.73 9.41
CA ASN A 496 16.43 -26.86 10.15
C ASN A 496 16.10 -26.41 11.58
N SER A 497 14.96 -26.83 12.11
CA SER A 497 14.49 -26.45 13.45
C SER A 497 15.48 -26.81 14.56
N ASN A 498 16.28 -27.87 14.39
CA ASN A 498 17.23 -28.37 15.40
C ASN A 498 18.64 -28.60 14.83
N GLY A 499 19.17 -27.64 14.09
CA GLY A 499 20.52 -27.74 13.52
C GLY A 499 20.66 -27.04 12.19
N SER A 500 20.24 -25.78 12.14
CA SER A 500 20.53 -24.91 11.00
C SER A 500 22.04 -24.67 10.91
N TYR A 501 22.56 -24.52 9.69
CA TYR A 501 23.98 -24.36 9.44
C TYR A 501 24.23 -23.48 8.22
N GLN A 502 25.45 -22.97 8.12
CA GLN A 502 25.94 -22.20 6.99
C GLN A 502 27.08 -22.95 6.32
N ASN A 503 27.11 -22.91 5.00
CA ASN A 503 28.18 -23.52 4.22
C ASN A 503 28.30 -22.86 2.85
N ASN A 504 29.34 -23.23 2.13
CA ASN A 504 29.59 -22.90 0.75
C ASN A 504 29.00 -24.00 -0.14
N ASP A 505 28.57 -23.63 -1.34
CA ASP A 505 28.16 -24.58 -2.35
C ASP A 505 28.50 -24.07 -3.75
N ILE A 506 28.71 -25.00 -4.67
CA ILE A 506 29.05 -24.67 -6.05
C ILE A 506 27.85 -24.00 -6.73
N LYS A 507 28.06 -22.90 -7.44
CA LYS A 507 26.99 -22.07 -8.05
C LYS A 507 26.02 -22.83 -8.96
N ARG A 508 26.45 -23.98 -9.50
CA ARG A 508 25.64 -24.88 -10.33
C ARG A 508 24.65 -25.75 -9.56
N SER A 509 24.81 -25.86 -8.25
CA SER A 509 23.87 -26.60 -7.40
C SER A 509 22.49 -25.97 -7.48
N GLN A 510 21.44 -26.78 -7.52
CA GLN A 510 20.07 -26.26 -7.50
C GLN A 510 19.62 -26.13 -6.04
N ARG A 511 19.32 -24.91 -5.62
CA ARG A 511 18.88 -24.61 -4.24
C ARG A 511 17.63 -23.74 -4.27
N SER A 512 16.87 -23.80 -3.18
CA SER A 512 15.67 -22.97 -3.02
C SER A 512 16.03 -21.50 -2.87
N VAL A 513 15.05 -20.63 -3.09
CA VAL A 513 15.21 -19.17 -2.99
C VAL A 513 14.07 -18.59 -2.17
N ARG A 514 14.44 -17.79 -1.17
CA ARG A 514 13.54 -16.93 -0.41
C ARG A 514 14.02 -15.51 -0.58
N CYS A 515 13.09 -14.59 -0.80
CA CYS A 515 13.42 -13.19 -1.02
C CYS A 515 13.07 -12.38 0.21
N VAL A 516 13.85 -11.33 0.43
CA VAL A 516 13.67 -10.39 1.53
C VAL A 516 13.31 -9.02 0.98
N ARG A 517 12.56 -8.25 1.76
CA ARG A 517 12.18 -6.87 1.46
C ARG A 517 12.23 -6.04 2.74
N VAL A 518 12.58 -4.76 2.59
CA VAL A 518 12.48 -3.77 3.67
C VAL A 518 11.10 -3.11 3.63
N PHE A 519 10.50 -2.86 4.79
CA PHE A 519 9.29 -2.06 4.94
C PHE A 519 9.49 -0.81 5.79
#